data_AF-A0A2E5EA81-F1
#
_entry.id   AF-A0A2E5EA81-F1
#
_cell.length_a   1.000
_cell.length_b   1.000
_cell.length_c   1.000
_cell.angle_alpha   90.00
_cell.angle_beta   90.00
_cell.angle_gamma   90.00
#
_symmetry.space_group_name_H-M   'P 1'
#
loop_
_entity.id
_entity.type
_entity.pdbx_description
1 polymer ?
#
loop_
_entity_poly.entity_id
_entity_poly.type
_entity_poly.pdbx_seq_one_letter_code
_entity_poly.pdbx_strand_id
1 'polypeptide(L)'
;MSEPLGDMLTCVVLAPMDRQVDSRLHAVLSEQGWSPRIEHDPRMAMAEACLARRELQLRAAWQTYSGLTPGLVILSHPEVDDVDAMRTAMNRHVPDIPIWSAQNHSLEPLNDAARAAAQIQGEELTSVTQATDNPPALVFHPGDEQFSPEPLSREEVAMLLQEQKDFGAPTEEPDQP
;
A
#
# COMPACT_ATOMS: atom_id res chain seq x y z
N MET A 1 -4.76 24.85 4.28
CA MET A 1 -3.85 23.87 4.89
C MET A 1 -3.63 22.82 3.83
N SER A 2 -2.43 22.77 3.25
CA SER A 2 -2.11 21.82 2.18
C SER A 2 -1.65 20.54 2.83
N GLU A 3 -2.42 19.46 2.69
CA GLU A 3 -1.95 18.13 3.09
C GLU A 3 -0.67 17.80 2.33
N PRO A 4 0.30 17.12 2.95
CA PRO A 4 1.49 16.68 2.24
C PRO A 4 1.07 15.69 1.16
N LEU A 5 1.18 16.09 -0.11
CA LEU A 5 1.05 15.24 -1.31
C LEU A 5 1.99 14.02 -1.32
N GLY A 6 2.80 13.82 -0.28
CA GLY A 6 3.80 12.77 -0.15
C GLY A 6 3.27 11.39 0.23
N ASP A 7 1.99 11.27 0.64
CA ASP A 7 1.45 10.00 1.16
C ASP A 7 0.47 9.28 0.23
N MET A 8 0.24 9.82 -0.97
CA MET A 8 -0.64 9.16 -1.93
C MET A 8 0.00 7.90 -2.50
N LEU A 9 -0.80 6.84 -2.63
CA LEU A 9 -0.35 5.55 -3.14
C LEU A 9 -0.50 5.52 -4.67
N THR A 10 0.51 5.05 -5.39
CA THR A 10 0.46 5.03 -6.86
C THR A 10 -0.52 3.96 -7.36
N CYS A 11 -1.48 4.38 -8.20
CA CYS A 11 -2.32 3.47 -8.98
C CYS A 11 -2.00 3.61 -10.47
N VAL A 12 -2.13 2.52 -11.23
CA VAL A 12 -1.92 2.56 -12.68
C VAL A 12 -3.29 2.62 -13.36
N VAL A 13 -3.45 3.51 -14.32
CA VAL A 13 -4.67 3.65 -15.10
C VAL A 13 -4.37 3.30 -16.55
N LEU A 14 -4.96 2.20 -17.03
CA LEU A 14 -4.94 1.84 -18.44
C LEU A 14 -6.04 2.63 -19.17
N ALA A 15 -5.62 3.60 -19.98
CA ALA A 15 -6.49 4.48 -20.76
C ALA A 15 -6.13 4.38 -22.24
N PRO A 16 -7.09 4.36 -23.17
CA PRO A 16 -6.75 4.32 -24.59
C PRO A 16 -6.07 5.64 -25.01
N MET A 17 -5.11 5.54 -25.94
CA MET A 17 -4.23 6.66 -26.31
C MET A 17 -4.97 7.89 -26.88
N ASP A 18 -6.16 7.68 -27.44
CA ASP A 18 -7.00 8.69 -28.07
C ASP A 18 -7.99 9.36 -27.10
N ARG A 19 -8.06 8.90 -25.85
CA ARG A 19 -9.01 9.42 -24.85
C ARG A 19 -8.29 10.06 -23.68
N GLN A 20 -8.67 11.31 -23.38
CA GLN A 20 -8.24 11.94 -22.15
C GLN A 20 -8.93 11.28 -20.95
N VAL A 21 -8.16 11.13 -19.87
CA VAL A 21 -8.68 10.66 -18.58
C VAL A 21 -9.53 11.77 -17.97
N ASP A 22 -10.76 11.44 -17.60
CA ASP A 22 -11.72 12.39 -17.05
C ASP A 22 -11.24 12.93 -15.70
N SER A 23 -11.35 14.25 -15.48
CA SER A 23 -11.05 14.89 -14.19
C SER A 23 -11.89 14.34 -13.04
N ARG A 24 -13.10 13.83 -13.32
CA ARG A 24 -13.92 13.13 -12.33
C ARG A 24 -13.29 11.83 -11.85
N LEU A 25 -12.64 11.09 -12.73
CA LEU A 25 -11.92 9.88 -12.32
C LEU A 25 -10.73 10.27 -11.43
N HIS A 26 -10.00 11.33 -11.79
CA HIS A 26 -8.92 11.83 -10.94
C HIS A 26 -9.41 12.22 -9.53
N ALA A 27 -10.60 12.84 -9.42
CA ALA A 27 -11.20 13.15 -8.13
C ALA A 27 -11.50 11.87 -7.32
N VAL A 28 -12.16 10.87 -7.94
CA VAL A 28 -12.47 9.59 -7.28
C VAL A 28 -11.21 8.86 -6.81
N LEU A 29 -10.15 8.85 -7.63
CA LEU A 29 -8.87 8.23 -7.25
C LEU A 29 -8.21 9.01 -6.10
N SER A 30 -8.24 10.34 -6.15
CA SER A 30 -7.68 11.19 -5.11
C SER A 30 -8.43 11.07 -3.77
N GLU A 31 -9.75 10.90 -3.80
CA GLU A 31 -10.57 10.63 -2.60
C GLU A 31 -10.17 9.31 -1.92
N GLN A 32 -9.66 8.34 -2.69
CA GLN A 32 -9.10 7.09 -2.16
C GLN A 32 -7.61 7.21 -1.76
N GLY A 33 -7.04 8.41 -1.82
CA GLY A 33 -5.61 8.63 -1.57
C GLY A 33 -4.71 8.07 -2.68
N TRP A 34 -5.23 7.87 -3.89
CA TRP A 34 -4.48 7.26 -5.00
C TRP A 34 -4.00 8.29 -6.01
N SER A 35 -2.73 8.21 -6.37
CA SER A 35 -2.10 9.03 -7.40
C SER A 35 -2.03 8.25 -8.72
N PRO A 36 -2.71 8.69 -9.79
CA PRO A 36 -2.77 7.94 -11.05
C PRO A 36 -1.51 8.12 -11.90
N ARG A 37 -0.96 7.00 -12.35
CA ARG A 37 0.00 6.89 -13.45
C ARG A 37 -0.72 6.36 -14.68
N ILE A 38 -0.79 7.17 -15.73
CA ILE A 38 -1.53 6.83 -16.94
C ILE A 38 -0.64 6.04 -17.88
N GLU A 39 -1.12 4.88 -18.31
CA GLU A 39 -0.51 4.03 -19.32
C GLU A 39 -1.51 3.76 -20.44
N HIS A 40 -1.00 3.58 -21.66
CA HIS A 40 -1.81 3.38 -22.87
C HIS A 40 -1.65 1.99 -23.48
N ASP A 41 -0.55 1.31 -23.17
CA ASP A 41 -0.27 -0.04 -23.65
C ASP A 41 -0.56 -1.04 -22.52
N PRO A 42 -1.35 -2.11 -22.75
CA PRO A 42 -1.67 -3.09 -21.72
C PRO A 42 -0.44 -3.77 -21.09
N ARG A 43 0.62 -4.02 -21.86
CA ARG A 43 1.83 -4.69 -21.35
C ARG A 43 2.61 -3.75 -20.45
N MET A 44 2.70 -2.47 -20.83
CA MET A 44 3.30 -1.42 -20.00
C MET A 44 2.50 -1.20 -18.73
N ALA A 45 1.16 -1.14 -18.81
CA ALA A 45 0.29 -1.02 -17.64
C ALA A 45 0.47 -2.18 -16.65
N MET A 46 0.61 -3.41 -17.15
CA MET A 46 0.93 -4.57 -16.30
C MET A 46 2.30 -4.45 -15.63
N ALA A 47 3.33 -4.03 -16.37
CA ALA A 47 4.67 -3.85 -15.83
C ALA A 47 4.69 -2.80 -14.72
N GLU A 48 4.05 -1.65 -14.98
CA GLU A 48 3.90 -0.56 -14.01
C GLU A 48 3.10 -0.99 -12.78
N ALA A 49 2.01 -1.76 -12.95
CA ALA A 49 1.25 -2.27 -11.82
C ALA A 49 2.09 -3.20 -10.93
N CYS A 50 2.95 -4.04 -11.54
CA CYS A 50 3.87 -4.89 -10.80
C CYS A 50 4.96 -4.08 -10.06
N LEU A 51 5.44 -2.98 -10.65
CA LEU A 51 6.38 -2.07 -9.99
C LEU A 51 5.73 -1.34 -8.82
N ALA A 52 4.52 -0.79 -9.02
CA ALA A 52 3.75 -0.13 -7.96
C ALA A 52 3.49 -1.09 -6.78
N ARG A 53 3.10 -2.35 -7.07
CA ARG A 53 2.98 -3.40 -6.05
C ARG A 53 4.27 -3.57 -5.25
N ARG A 54 5.41 -3.69 -5.94
CA ARG A 54 6.71 -3.87 -5.27
C ARG A 54 7.04 -2.69 -4.37
N GLU A 55 6.75 -1.47 -4.82
CA GLU A 55 6.93 -0.26 -4.02
C GLU A 55 6.07 -0.28 -2.76
N LEU A 56 4.79 -0.66 -2.87
CA LEU A 56 3.90 -0.80 -1.72
C LEU A 56 4.42 -1.84 -0.72
N GLN A 57 4.89 -2.99 -1.21
CA GLN A 57 5.46 -4.04 -0.36
C GLN A 57 6.68 -3.53 0.42
N LEU A 58 7.51 -2.69 -0.20
CA LEU A 58 8.64 -2.06 0.48
C LEU A 58 8.18 -1.04 1.51
N ARG A 59 7.17 -0.20 1.20
CA ARG A 59 6.62 0.78 2.15
C ARG A 59 5.97 0.12 3.37
N ALA A 60 5.21 -0.96 3.16
CA ALA A 60 4.54 -1.70 4.21
C ALA A 60 5.50 -2.30 5.27
N ALA A 61 6.77 -2.51 4.92
CA ALA A 61 7.78 -2.96 5.89
C ALA A 61 8.16 -1.89 6.93
N TRP A 62 7.86 -0.61 6.67
CA TRP A 62 8.30 0.53 7.48
C TRP A 62 7.17 1.42 7.99
N GLN A 63 5.97 1.28 7.44
CA GLN A 63 4.81 2.12 7.76
C GLN A 63 3.67 1.28 8.34
N THR A 64 2.88 1.89 9.24
CA THR A 64 1.62 1.30 9.69
C THR A 64 0.73 1.12 8.46
N TYR A 65 0.42 -0.14 8.15
CA TYR A 65 -0.33 -0.52 6.95
C TYR A 65 -1.73 0.12 6.98
N SER A 66 -2.03 0.95 5.99
CA SER A 66 -3.31 1.65 5.87
C SER A 66 -4.43 0.78 5.30
N GLY A 67 -4.20 -0.51 5.01
CA GLY A 67 -5.20 -1.36 4.36
C GLY A 67 -5.45 -1.05 2.88
N LEU A 68 -5.15 0.18 2.44
CA LEU A 68 -5.34 0.66 1.08
C LEU A 68 -4.26 0.08 0.17
N THR A 69 -4.69 -0.74 -0.79
CA THR A 69 -3.81 -1.28 -1.81
C THR A 69 -4.28 -0.76 -3.17
N PRO A 70 -3.64 0.28 -3.74
CA PRO A 70 -3.97 0.66 -5.10
C PRO A 70 -3.55 -0.45 -6.06
N GLY A 71 -4.14 -0.43 -7.25
CA GLY A 71 -3.85 -1.44 -8.26
C GLY A 71 -3.97 -0.89 -9.66
N LEU A 72 -4.47 -1.73 -10.56
CA LEU A 72 -4.71 -1.38 -11.95
C LEU A 72 -6.17 -0.98 -12.15
N VAL A 73 -6.40 0.22 -12.67
CA VAL A 73 -7.71 0.72 -13.09
C VAL A 73 -7.80 0.66 -14.61
N ILE A 74 -8.79 -0.03 -15.13
CA ILE A 74 -8.99 -0.24 -16.56
C ILE A 74 -10.16 0.64 -17.03
N LEU A 75 -9.90 1.52 -17.99
CA LEU A 75 -10.94 2.22 -18.74
C LEU A 75 -11.37 1.41 -19.95
N SER A 76 -12.52 1.73 -20.53
CA SER A 76 -12.94 1.14 -21.81
C SER A 76 -11.85 1.34 -22.86
N HIS A 77 -11.30 0.24 -23.36
CA HIS A 77 -10.14 0.20 -24.25
C HIS A 77 -10.51 -0.47 -25.60
N PRO A 78 -10.03 0.02 -26.75
CA PRO A 78 -10.36 -0.56 -28.06
C PRO A 78 -9.71 -1.94 -28.29
N GLU A 79 -8.54 -2.17 -27.70
CA GLU A 79 -7.80 -3.44 -27.81
C GLU A 79 -8.29 -4.45 -26.77
N VAL A 80 -9.55 -4.87 -26.88
CA VAL A 80 -10.21 -5.72 -25.88
C VAL A 80 -9.46 -7.04 -25.66
N ASP A 81 -8.99 -7.69 -26.73
CA ASP A 81 -8.29 -8.97 -26.67
C ASP A 81 -6.97 -8.87 -25.89
N ASP A 82 -6.20 -7.79 -26.08
CA ASP A 82 -4.94 -7.57 -25.37
C ASP A 82 -5.17 -7.24 -23.90
N VAL A 83 -6.22 -6.46 -23.59
CA VAL A 83 -6.62 -6.17 -22.21
C VAL A 83 -7.08 -7.45 -21.49
N ASP A 84 -7.83 -8.31 -22.17
CA ASP A 84 -8.26 -9.60 -21.61
C ASP A 84 -7.10 -10.57 -21.40
N ALA A 85 -6.16 -10.63 -22.34
CA ALA A 85 -4.94 -11.40 -22.19
C ALA A 85 -4.09 -10.90 -21.00
N MET A 86 -3.92 -9.58 -20.87
CA MET A 86 -3.25 -8.95 -19.73
C MET A 86 -3.94 -9.30 -18.42
N ARG A 87 -5.26 -9.11 -18.32
CA ARG A 87 -6.04 -9.42 -17.11
C ARG A 87 -5.91 -10.89 -16.71
N THR A 88 -5.97 -11.79 -17.69
CA THR A 88 -5.79 -13.22 -17.47
C THR A 88 -4.39 -13.54 -16.95
N ALA A 89 -3.35 -12.93 -17.54
CA ALA A 89 -1.98 -13.09 -17.09
C ALA A 89 -1.77 -12.55 -15.66
N MET A 90 -2.33 -11.37 -15.35
CA MET A 90 -2.24 -10.79 -14.01
C MET A 90 -2.92 -11.66 -12.95
N ASN A 91 -4.16 -12.10 -13.21
CA ASN A 91 -4.87 -13.00 -12.29
C ASN A 91 -4.13 -14.33 -12.07
N ARG A 92 -3.37 -14.81 -13.06
CA ARG A 92 -2.60 -16.04 -12.95
C ARG A 92 -1.27 -15.88 -12.21
N HIS A 93 -0.56 -14.77 -12.44
CA HIS A 93 0.84 -14.63 -12.02
C HIS A 93 1.06 -13.63 -10.89
N VAL A 94 0.16 -12.67 -10.72
CA VAL A 94 0.17 -11.62 -9.69
C VAL A 94 -1.25 -11.40 -9.13
N PRO A 95 -1.86 -12.45 -8.53
CA PRO A 95 -3.27 -12.44 -8.14
C PRO A 95 -3.60 -11.45 -7.02
N ASP A 96 -2.59 -10.91 -6.34
CA ASP A 96 -2.73 -9.99 -5.23
C ASP A 96 -2.79 -8.51 -5.66
N ILE A 97 -2.59 -8.20 -6.95
CA ILE A 97 -2.81 -6.85 -7.48
C ILE A 97 -4.32 -6.63 -7.66
N PRO A 98 -4.94 -5.63 -7.01
CA PRO A 98 -6.33 -5.26 -7.27
C PRO A 98 -6.51 -4.79 -8.72
N ILE A 99 -7.53 -5.31 -9.40
CA ILE A 99 -7.90 -4.85 -10.74
C ILE A 99 -9.32 -4.26 -10.67
N TRP A 100 -9.46 -3.03 -11.15
CA TRP A 100 -10.70 -2.26 -11.14
C TRP A 100 -11.12 -1.92 -12.56
N SER A 101 -12.43 -1.89 -12.82
CA SER A 101 -13.02 -1.24 -13.98
C SER A 101 -13.49 0.15 -13.57
N ALA A 102 -13.18 1.16 -14.37
CA ALA A 102 -13.74 2.50 -14.19
C ALA A 102 -14.81 2.76 -15.26
N GLN A 103 -16.07 2.73 -14.85
CA GLN A 103 -17.22 3.05 -15.70
C GLN A 103 -18.12 4.05 -14.98
N ASN A 104 -18.60 5.08 -15.70
CA ASN A 104 -19.49 6.11 -15.15
C ASN A 104 -18.98 6.77 -13.85
N HIS A 105 -17.67 6.95 -13.74
CA HIS A 105 -17.00 7.50 -12.55
C HIS A 105 -17.15 6.65 -11.28
N SER A 106 -17.45 5.36 -11.42
CA SER A 106 -17.43 4.38 -10.34
C SER A 106 -16.34 3.35 -10.58
N LEU A 107 -15.72 2.87 -9.50
CA LEU A 107 -14.75 1.78 -9.54
C LEU A 107 -15.44 0.48 -9.18
N GLU A 108 -15.42 -0.48 -10.11
CA GLU A 108 -15.96 -1.81 -9.91
C GLU A 108 -14.84 -2.85 -9.82
N PRO A 109 -14.85 -3.74 -8.82
CA PRO A 109 -13.79 -4.72 -8.65
C PRO A 109 -13.89 -5.83 -9.70
N LEU A 110 -12.78 -6.09 -10.41
CA LEU A 110 -12.71 -7.12 -11.46
C LEU A 110 -12.07 -8.44 -10.99
N ASN A 111 -11.38 -8.46 -9.85
CA ASN A 111 -10.79 -9.67 -9.29
C ASN A 111 -10.98 -9.76 -7.76
N ASP A 112 -10.56 -10.87 -7.17
CA ASP A 112 -10.71 -11.11 -5.72
C ASP A 112 -9.91 -10.11 -4.87
N ALA A 113 -8.72 -9.72 -5.32
CA ALA A 113 -7.92 -8.70 -4.64
C ALA A 113 -8.64 -7.35 -4.56
N ALA A 114 -9.29 -6.90 -5.64
CA ALA A 114 -10.09 -5.67 -5.63
C ALA A 114 -11.35 -5.80 -4.75
N ARG A 115 -12.00 -6.96 -4.75
CA ARG A 115 -13.14 -7.21 -3.84
C ARG A 115 -12.72 -7.13 -2.37
N ALA A 116 -11.59 -7.73 -2.01
CA ALA A 116 -11.06 -7.67 -0.66
C ALA A 116 -10.68 -6.23 -0.26
N ALA A 117 -10.02 -5.49 -1.17
CA ALA A 117 -9.68 -4.08 -0.94
C ALA A 117 -10.93 -3.19 -0.73
N ALA A 118 -12.00 -3.43 -1.51
CA ALA A 118 -13.26 -2.69 -1.36
C ALA A 118 -13.95 -2.94 -0.01
N GLN A 119 -13.84 -4.15 0.55
CA GLN A 119 -14.41 -4.49 1.85
C GLN A 119 -13.70 -3.75 2.98
N ILE A 120 -12.36 -3.72 2.95
CA ILE A 120 -11.55 -3.01 3.95
C ILE A 120 -11.90 -1.52 3.99
N GLN A 121 -12.09 -0.89 2.82
CA GLN A 121 -12.51 0.51 2.73
C GLN A 121 -13.92 0.75 3.32
N GLY A 122 -14.83 -0.21 3.19
CA GLY A 122 -16.17 -0.12 3.76
C GLY A 122 -16.20 -0.23 5.28
N GLU A 123 -15.30 -1.03 5.86
CA GLU A 123 -15.25 -1.29 7.30
C GLU A 123 -14.67 -0.10 8.11
N GLU A 124 -13.68 0.62 7.57
CA GLU A 124 -13.12 1.83 8.21
C GLU A 124 -14.17 2.93 8.41
N LEU A 125 -15.17 3.02 7.52
CA LEU A 125 -16.28 3.98 7.67
C LEU A 125 -17.29 3.55 8.75
N THR A 126 -17.48 2.25 8.98
CA THR A 126 -18.39 1.75 10.03
C THR A 126 -17.79 1.77 11.43
N SER A 127 -16.47 1.71 11.56
CA SER A 127 -15.80 1.75 12.88
C SER A 127 -15.87 3.13 13.56
N VAL A 128 -16.27 4.17 12.84
CA VAL A 128 -16.44 5.53 13.41
C VAL A 128 -17.87 5.79 13.89
N THR A 129 -18.86 4.96 13.52
CA THR A 129 -20.29 5.24 13.81
C THR A 129 -20.95 4.34 14.86
N GLN A 130 -20.22 3.43 15.52
CA GLN A 130 -20.75 2.58 16.60
C GLN A 130 -20.13 2.85 17.98
N ALA A 131 -19.72 4.09 18.26
CA ALA A 131 -19.30 4.54 19.58
C ALA A 131 -20.22 5.63 20.16
N THR A 132 -21.54 5.47 20.05
CA THR A 132 -22.53 6.30 20.76
C THR A 132 -23.70 5.45 21.23
N ASP A 133 -23.56 4.84 22.42
CA ASP A 133 -24.63 4.72 23.46
C ASP A 133 -24.31 3.73 24.59
N ASN A 134 -23.09 3.79 25.11
CA ASN A 134 -22.81 3.58 26.54
C ASN A 134 -21.33 3.87 26.77
N PRO A 135 -20.96 4.89 27.55
CA PRO A 135 -19.60 4.96 28.03
C PRO A 135 -19.40 3.76 28.96
N PRO A 136 -18.46 2.82 28.71
CA PRO A 136 -17.90 2.08 29.83
C PRO A 136 -17.31 3.16 30.73
N ALA A 137 -17.76 3.19 31.98
CA ALA A 137 -17.18 4.06 32.99
C ALA A 137 -15.67 3.84 32.97
N LEU A 138 -14.93 4.82 32.46
CA LEU A 138 -13.49 4.90 32.63
C LEU A 138 -13.29 5.07 34.13
N VAL A 139 -12.99 3.95 34.79
CA VAL A 139 -12.42 3.97 36.13
C VAL A 139 -11.03 4.56 35.95
N PHE A 140 -10.94 5.89 36.03
CA PHE A 140 -9.66 6.57 36.16
C PHE A 140 -9.07 6.14 37.51
N HIS A 141 -8.06 5.26 37.46
CA HIS A 141 -7.15 5.12 38.58
C HIS A 141 -6.29 6.38 38.63
N PRO A 142 -6.34 7.20 39.70
CA PRO A 142 -5.44 8.33 39.84
C PRO A 142 -4.05 7.75 40.19
N GLY A 143 -3.24 7.48 39.17
CA GLY A 143 -1.91 6.89 39.36
C GLY A 143 -1.06 6.68 38.11
N ASP A 144 -1.62 6.67 36.89
CA ASP A 144 -0.80 6.45 35.70
C ASP A 144 -0.14 7.74 35.22
N GLU A 145 1.00 8.03 35.86
CA GLU A 145 2.02 8.93 35.38
C GLU A 145 2.42 8.55 33.95
N GLN A 146 2.06 9.42 33.01
CA GLN A 146 2.85 9.83 31.85
C GLN A 146 4.02 8.89 31.48
N PHE A 147 3.73 7.78 30.80
CA PHE A 147 4.76 6.96 30.16
C PHE A 147 5.37 7.75 28.99
N SER A 148 6.38 8.58 29.28
CA SER A 148 7.38 8.95 28.29
C SER A 148 8.50 7.91 28.39
N PRO A 149 8.68 6.98 27.44
CA PRO A 149 9.83 6.10 27.49
C PRO A 149 11.09 6.97 27.47
N GLU A 150 11.92 6.84 28.51
CA GLU A 150 13.20 7.55 28.57
C GLU A 150 14.05 7.15 27.34
N PRO A 151 14.76 8.12 26.73
CA PRO A 151 15.67 7.80 25.65
C PRO A 151 16.76 6.84 26.16
N LEU A 152 17.00 5.78 25.39
CA LEU A 152 18.04 4.78 25.68
C LEU A 152 19.38 5.47 26.00
N SER A 153 20.00 5.03 27.08
CA SER A 153 21.28 5.54 27.53
C SER A 153 22.40 5.16 26.55
N ARG A 154 23.47 5.94 26.56
CA ARG A 154 24.65 5.70 25.70
C ARG A 154 25.30 4.34 25.93
N GLU A 155 25.18 3.79 27.14
CA GLU A 155 25.72 2.49 27.51
C GLU A 155 24.88 1.34 26.93
N GLU A 156 23.55 1.46 26.95
CA GLU A 156 22.64 0.49 26.33
C GLU A 156 22.83 0.44 24.80
N VAL A 157 23.02 1.60 24.17
CA VAL A 157 23.33 1.67 22.72
C VAL A 157 24.68 1.01 22.42
N ALA A 158 25.67 1.13 23.31
CA ALA A 158 26.99 0.51 23.12
C ALA A 158 26.94 -1.02 23.21
N MET A 159 26.11 -1.59 24.09
CA MET A 159 25.93 -3.04 24.21
C MET A 159 25.31 -3.65 22.94
N LEU A 160 24.27 -3.01 22.38
CA LEU A 160 23.60 -3.47 21.15
C LEU A 160 24.52 -3.51 19.94
N LEU A 161 25.50 -2.60 19.86
CA LEU A 161 26.44 -2.50 18.75
C LEU A 161 27.68 -3.39 18.92
N GLN A 162 27.93 -3.92 20.12
CA GLN A 162 29.05 -4.83 20.38
C GLN A 162 28.73 -6.28 20.05
N GLU A 163 27.46 -6.73 20.17
CA GLU A 163 27.08 -8.11 19.81
C GLU A 163 27.27 -8.45 18.32
N GLN A 164 27.33 -7.45 17.43
CA GLN A 164 27.65 -7.71 16.01
C GLN A 164 29.14 -7.93 15.73
N LYS A 165 30.04 -7.69 16.70
CA LYS A 165 31.49 -7.78 16.48
C LYS A 165 32.10 -9.13 16.84
N ASP A 166 31.40 -9.99 17.57
CA ASP A 166 31.94 -11.26 18.08
C ASP A 166 31.66 -12.50 17.20
N PHE A 167 30.98 -12.35 16.05
CA PHE A 167 30.74 -13.47 15.11
C PHE A 167 31.72 -13.55 13.92
N GLY A 168 32.86 -12.85 13.98
CA GLY A 168 33.77 -12.74 12.83
C GLY A 168 35.24 -12.62 13.18
N ALA A 169 35.81 -13.62 13.85
CA ALA A 169 37.27 -13.81 13.86
C ALA A 169 37.59 -15.26 13.45
N PRO A 170 38.07 -15.51 12.21
CA PRO A 170 38.77 -16.75 11.92
C PRO A 170 40.11 -16.70 12.68
N THR A 171 40.31 -17.68 13.55
CA THR A 171 41.58 -17.92 14.24
C THR A 171 42.66 -18.22 13.20
N GLU A 172 43.61 -17.29 13.00
CA GLU A 172 44.91 -17.59 12.38
C GLU A 172 45.69 -18.49 13.35
N GLU A 173 45.97 -19.73 12.96
CA GLU A 173 47.00 -20.54 13.62
C GLU A 173 48.38 -20.25 13.00
N PRO A 174 49.43 -20.04 13.81
CA PRO A 174 50.75 -19.70 13.32
C PRO A 174 51.55 -20.92 12.89
N ASP A 175 52.35 -20.68 11.86
CA ASP A 175 53.47 -21.47 11.36
C ASP A 175 54.34 -22.06 12.50
N GLN A 176 54.68 -23.35 12.42
CA GLN A 176 55.63 -24.01 13.34
C GLN A 176 56.41 -25.12 12.60
N PRO A 177 57.61 -25.47 13.11
CA PRO A 177 58.92 -25.14 12.54
C PRO A 177 59.50 -26.12 11.51
#